data_AF-A0AAD6MS61-F1
#
_entry.id   AF-A0AAD6MS61-F1
#
_cell.length_a   1.000
_cell.length_b   1.000
_cell.length_c   1.000
_cell.angle_alpha   90.00
_cell.angle_beta   90.00
_cell.angle_gamma   90.00
#
_symmetry.space_group_name_H-M   'P 1'
#
loop_
_entity.id
_entity.type
_entity.pdbx_description
1 polymer ?
#
loop_
_entity_poly.entity_id
_entity_poly.type
_entity_poly.pdbx_seq_one_letter_code
_entity_poly.pdbx_strand_id
1 'polypeptide(L)'
;MDLPYYSLLFTKTPLPAFTVDLLAQKTYVITTSDLAAAVQRNSKTISFDPLLVAAANHLAGITGDGLKLLDDTSNGGSGVSKHILHAMHPALLGQNLDEMNRNMIERLEVFLNDLYTNAVKAELVDLHGLCRHAITVASTDSVYGPLNPYLGIASKVLRMLSGKIIITTLT
;
A
#
# COMPACT_ATOMS: atom_id res chain seq x y z
N MET A 1 2.22 -20.16 23.34
CA MET A 1 2.31 -19.33 22.12
C MET A 1 1.33 -19.93 21.15
N ASP A 2 0.24 -19.24 20.86
CA ASP A 2 -0.72 -19.70 19.85
C ASP A 2 -0.07 -19.60 18.47
N LEU A 3 -0.04 -20.71 17.74
CA LEU A 3 0.47 -20.73 16.39
C LEU A 3 -0.41 -19.80 15.52
N PRO A 4 0.17 -18.92 14.69
CA PRO A 4 -0.60 -18.11 13.75
C PRO A 4 -1.53 -18.99 12.91
N TYR A 5 -2.74 -18.50 12.63
CA TYR A 5 -3.83 -19.26 12.00
C TYR A 5 -3.39 -20.08 10.77
N TYR A 6 -2.61 -19.47 9.87
CA TYR A 6 -2.09 -20.14 8.67
C TYR A 6 -1.05 -21.22 8.97
N SER A 7 -0.21 -21.02 9.99
CA SER A 7 0.74 -22.04 10.45
C SER A 7 0.00 -23.26 11.00
N LEU A 8 -1.07 -23.04 11.77
CA LEU A 8 -1.90 -24.13 12.30
C LEU A 8 -2.60 -24.90 11.19
N LEU A 9 -3.18 -24.18 10.21
CA LEU A 9 -3.77 -24.80 9.02
C LEU A 9 -2.74 -25.60 8.23
N PHE A 10 -1.56 -25.05 8.00
CA PHE A 10 -0.51 -25.75 7.26
C PHE A 10 -0.06 -27.05 7.96
N THR A 11 0.08 -27.03 9.29
CA THR A 11 0.40 -28.25 10.06
C THR A 11 -0.70 -29.31 9.93
N LYS A 12 -1.97 -28.91 9.85
CA LYS A 12 -3.11 -29.83 9.75
C LYS A 12 -3.36 -30.35 8.33
N THR A 13 -3.02 -29.56 7.32
CA THR A 13 -3.22 -29.89 5.91
C THR A 13 -1.95 -29.58 5.12
N PRO A 14 -0.97 -30.53 5.09
CA PRO A 14 0.27 -30.39 4.32
C PRO A 14 0.05 -30.67 2.83
N LEU A 15 -0.99 -30.04 2.26
CA LEU A 15 -1.34 -30.18 0.85
C LEU A 15 -0.75 -29.01 0.05
N PRO A 16 -0.36 -29.25 -1.22
CA PRO A 16 0.26 -28.24 -2.05
C PRO A 16 -0.72 -27.12 -2.45
N ALA A 17 -2.03 -27.41 -2.40
CA ALA A 17 -3.10 -26.44 -2.46
C ALA A 17 -4.31 -26.92 -1.65
N PHE A 18 -5.02 -26.00 -1.00
CA PHE A 18 -6.25 -26.30 -0.26
C PHE A 18 -7.20 -25.10 -0.26
N THR A 19 -8.48 -25.34 0.03
CA THR A 19 -9.50 -24.30 0.09
C THR A 19 -9.85 -23.97 1.54
N VAL A 20 -9.95 -22.69 1.84
CA VAL A 20 -10.43 -22.15 3.11
C VAL A 20 -11.59 -21.20 2.82
N ASP A 21 -12.68 -21.34 3.56
CA ASP A 21 -13.76 -20.36 3.53
C ASP A 21 -13.33 -19.16 4.38
N LEU A 22 -13.02 -18.04 3.71
CA LEU A 22 -12.56 -16.80 4.33
C LEU A 22 -13.46 -15.65 3.85
N LEU A 23 -13.97 -14.83 4.77
CA LEU A 23 -14.79 -13.64 4.45
C LEU A 23 -15.99 -13.96 3.53
N ALA A 24 -16.67 -15.08 3.78
CA ALA A 24 -17.79 -15.57 2.96
C ALA A 24 -17.44 -15.90 1.49
N GLN A 25 -16.14 -16.05 1.18
CA GLN A 25 -15.64 -16.45 -0.13
C GLN A 25 -14.73 -17.68 -0.02
N LYS A 26 -14.70 -18.48 -1.08
CA LYS A 26 -13.75 -19.60 -1.19
C LYS A 26 -12.37 -19.06 -1.53
N THR A 27 -11.44 -19.17 -0.60
CA THR A 27 -10.04 -18.79 -0.80
C THR A 27 -9.20 -20.04 -1.08
N TYR A 28 -8.53 -20.06 -2.21
CA TYR A 28 -7.60 -21.13 -2.56
C TYR A 28 -6.19 -20.76 -2.11
N VAL A 29 -5.65 -21.50 -1.15
CA VAL A 29 -4.31 -21.31 -0.61
C VAL A 29 -3.36 -22.25 -1.34
N ILE A 30 -2.28 -21.69 -1.89
CA ILE A 30 -1.21 -22.43 -2.57
C ILE A 30 0.05 -22.33 -1.72
N THR A 31 0.67 -23.46 -1.42
CA THR A 31 1.78 -23.54 -0.47
C THR A 31 3.11 -23.88 -1.11
N THR A 32 3.11 -24.29 -2.38
CA THR A 32 4.34 -24.62 -3.14
C THR A 32 4.65 -23.58 -4.21
N SER A 33 5.93 -23.35 -4.44
CA SER A 33 6.43 -22.39 -5.45
C SER A 33 6.02 -22.77 -6.87
N ASP A 34 6.01 -24.06 -7.20
CA ASP A 34 5.74 -24.54 -8.56
C ASP A 34 4.30 -24.26 -8.98
N LEU A 35 3.35 -24.50 -8.07
CA LEU A 35 1.93 -24.16 -8.30
C LEU A 35 1.72 -22.65 -8.32
N ALA A 36 2.40 -21.90 -7.45
CA ALA A 36 2.31 -20.43 -7.46
C ALA A 36 2.78 -19.85 -8.80
N ALA A 37 3.88 -20.34 -9.35
CA ALA A 37 4.38 -19.95 -10.66
C ALA A 37 3.41 -20.34 -11.79
N ALA A 38 2.82 -21.53 -11.73
CA ALA A 38 1.82 -21.97 -12.69
C ALA A 38 0.57 -21.07 -12.69
N VAL A 39 0.09 -20.68 -11.50
CA VAL A 39 -1.02 -19.75 -11.31
C VAL A 39 -0.71 -18.36 -11.86
N GLN A 40 0.48 -17.81 -11.56
CA GLN A 40 0.90 -16.51 -12.08
C GLN A 40 0.99 -16.48 -13.62
N ARG A 41 1.48 -17.56 -14.24
CA ARG A 41 1.56 -17.68 -15.71
C ARG A 41 0.20 -17.81 -16.37
N ASN A 42 -0.81 -18.32 -15.66
CA ASN A 42 -2.16 -18.49 -16.16
C ASN A 42 -3.05 -17.25 -15.88
N SER A 43 -2.49 -16.06 -16.09
CA SER A 43 -3.11 -14.77 -15.78
C SER A 43 -4.39 -14.46 -16.59
N LYS A 44 -4.69 -15.22 -17.63
CA LYS A 44 -5.92 -15.06 -18.44
C LYS A 44 -7.16 -15.70 -17.80
N THR A 45 -6.98 -16.66 -16.90
CA THR A 45 -8.11 -17.32 -16.20
C THR A 45 -8.33 -16.78 -14.79
N ILE A 46 -7.43 -15.94 -14.29
CA ILE A 46 -7.48 -15.37 -12.94
C ILE A 46 -7.47 -13.86 -13.09
N SER A 47 -8.55 -13.21 -12.64
CA SER A 47 -8.64 -11.76 -12.62
C SER A 47 -8.29 -11.21 -11.24
N PHE A 48 -7.46 -10.17 -11.24
CA PHE A 48 -7.17 -9.35 -10.06
C PHE A 48 -8.02 -8.07 -10.02
N ASP A 49 -8.87 -7.83 -11.04
CA ASP A 49 -9.70 -6.64 -11.15
C ASP A 49 -10.62 -6.44 -9.93
N PRO A 50 -11.25 -7.47 -9.33
CA PRO A 50 -12.08 -7.29 -8.14
C PRO A 50 -11.33 -6.67 -6.95
N LEU A 51 -10.04 -7.00 -6.79
CA LEU A 51 -9.21 -6.42 -5.73
C LEU A 51 -8.90 -4.94 -5.99
N LEU A 52 -8.64 -4.58 -7.26
CA LEU A 52 -8.41 -3.19 -7.67
C LEU A 52 -9.67 -2.34 -7.50
N VAL A 53 -10.83 -2.86 -7.89
CA VAL A 53 -12.13 -2.20 -7.71
C VAL A 53 -12.43 -2.01 -6.22
N ALA A 54 -12.20 -3.03 -5.39
CA ALA A 54 -12.38 -2.92 -3.94
C ALA A 54 -11.43 -1.87 -3.32
N ALA A 55 -10.16 -1.85 -3.73
CA ALA A 55 -9.19 -0.85 -3.29
C ALA A 55 -9.60 0.57 -3.74
N ALA A 56 -10.06 0.74 -4.97
CA ALA A 56 -10.54 2.01 -5.48
C ALA A 56 -11.74 2.55 -4.65
N ASN A 57 -12.68 1.68 -4.31
CA ASN A 57 -13.82 2.04 -3.49
C ASN A 57 -13.41 2.36 -2.04
N HIS A 58 -12.72 1.44 -1.38
CA HIS A 58 -12.48 1.53 0.06
C HIS A 58 -11.28 2.39 0.46
N LEU A 59 -10.25 2.49 -0.39
CA LEU A 59 -9.02 3.23 -0.08
C LEU A 59 -8.98 4.59 -0.80
N ALA A 60 -9.40 4.64 -2.07
CA ALA A 60 -9.38 5.88 -2.85
C ALA A 60 -10.71 6.64 -2.81
N GLY A 61 -11.78 6.07 -2.22
CA GLY A 61 -13.09 6.71 -2.10
C GLY A 61 -13.84 6.87 -3.43
N ILE A 62 -13.46 6.11 -4.47
CA ILE A 62 -14.09 6.16 -5.79
C ILE A 62 -15.43 5.43 -5.73
N THR A 63 -16.51 6.13 -6.09
CA THR A 63 -17.88 5.58 -6.02
C THR A 63 -18.68 5.88 -7.29
N GLY A 64 -19.87 5.29 -7.40
CA GLY A 64 -20.80 5.57 -8.50
C GLY A 64 -20.28 5.12 -9.86
N ASP A 65 -20.53 5.92 -10.89
CA ASP A 65 -20.18 5.56 -12.27
C ASP A 65 -18.67 5.48 -12.50
N GLY A 66 -17.87 6.26 -11.76
CA GLY A 66 -16.41 6.16 -11.80
C GLY A 66 -15.88 4.79 -11.38
N LEU A 67 -16.54 4.14 -10.41
CA LEU A 67 -16.20 2.79 -9.99
C LEU A 67 -16.57 1.74 -11.04
N LYS A 68 -17.69 1.92 -11.76
CA LYS A 68 -18.10 1.02 -12.85
C LYS A 68 -17.12 1.04 -14.03
N LEU A 69 -16.49 2.18 -14.30
CA LEU A 69 -15.49 2.29 -15.36
C LEU A 69 -14.26 1.41 -15.10
N LEU A 70 -13.93 1.19 -13.82
CA LEU A 70 -12.80 0.36 -13.41
C LEU A 70 -13.06 -1.15 -13.62
N ASP A 71 -14.31 -1.58 -13.73
CA ASP A 71 -14.64 -2.98 -13.95
C ASP A 71 -14.26 -3.44 -15.37
N ASP A 72 -14.07 -4.74 -15.53
CA ASP A 72 -13.70 -5.33 -16.82
C ASP A 72 -14.85 -5.18 -17.83
N THR A 73 -14.52 -5.13 -19.12
CA THR A 73 -15.52 -5.06 -20.20
C THR A 73 -16.44 -6.28 -20.21
N SER A 74 -15.93 -7.43 -19.75
CA SER A 74 -16.71 -8.66 -19.55
C SER A 74 -17.81 -8.53 -18.49
N ASN A 75 -17.65 -7.63 -17.53
CA ASN A 75 -18.62 -7.32 -16.49
C ASN A 75 -19.46 -6.07 -16.79
N GLY A 76 -19.36 -5.52 -18.00
CA GLY A 76 -20.07 -4.30 -18.41
C GLY A 76 -19.39 -2.98 -18.01
N GLY A 77 -18.14 -3.05 -17.54
CA GLY A 77 -17.29 -1.87 -17.31
C GLY A 77 -16.56 -1.40 -18.57
N SER A 78 -15.61 -0.49 -18.39
CA SER A 78 -14.79 0.07 -19.49
C SER A 78 -13.35 -0.43 -19.47
N GLY A 79 -12.98 -1.32 -18.54
CA GLY A 79 -11.63 -1.86 -18.42
C GLY A 79 -10.56 -0.83 -18.05
N VAL A 80 -10.97 0.31 -17.47
CA VAL A 80 -10.06 1.43 -17.18
C VAL A 80 -8.93 1.03 -16.24
N SER A 81 -9.16 0.09 -15.32
CA SER A 81 -8.12 -0.46 -14.44
C SER A 81 -6.90 -0.99 -15.22
N LYS A 82 -7.13 -1.67 -16.35
CA LYS A 82 -6.04 -2.20 -17.20
C LYS A 82 -5.29 -1.07 -17.90
N HIS A 83 -6.00 -0.03 -18.34
CA HIS A 83 -5.38 1.15 -18.93
C HIS A 83 -4.53 1.93 -17.93
N ILE A 84 -5.00 2.07 -16.68
CA ILE A 84 -4.23 2.68 -15.59
C ILE A 84 -2.95 1.88 -15.34
N LEU A 85 -3.05 0.55 -15.20
CA LEU A 85 -1.86 -0.30 -15.02
C LEU A 85 -0.88 -0.18 -16.20
N HIS A 86 -1.40 -0.16 -17.43
CA HIS A 86 -0.58 0.00 -18.63
C HIS A 86 0.14 1.35 -18.67
N ALA A 87 -0.53 2.43 -18.23
CA ALA A 87 0.04 3.76 -18.16
C ALA A 87 1.04 3.93 -17.00
N MET A 88 0.80 3.29 -15.85
CA MET A 88 1.70 3.34 -14.69
C MET A 88 2.99 2.57 -14.93
N HIS A 89 2.94 1.43 -15.63
CA HIS A 89 4.10 0.55 -15.79
C HIS A 89 5.37 1.26 -16.33
N PRO A 90 5.34 2.04 -17.42
CA PRO A 90 6.53 2.73 -17.93
C PRO A 90 7.04 3.85 -17.01
N ALA A 91 6.18 4.44 -16.17
CA ALA A 91 6.61 5.44 -15.19
C ALA A 91 7.46 4.81 -14.06
N LEU A 92 7.29 3.51 -13.82
CA LEU A 92 8.00 2.76 -12.77
C LEU A 92 9.19 1.96 -13.33
N LEU A 93 9.75 2.36 -14.48
CA LEU A 93 10.88 1.68 -15.11
C LEU A 93 11.93 2.68 -15.60
N GLY A 94 13.19 2.22 -15.62
CA GLY A 94 14.32 2.95 -16.19
C GLY A 94 14.48 4.35 -15.61
N GLN A 95 14.69 5.33 -16.49
CA GLN A 95 14.99 6.71 -16.11
C GLN A 95 13.89 7.38 -15.28
N ASN A 96 12.61 7.06 -15.53
CA ASN A 96 11.50 7.62 -14.75
C ASN A 96 11.56 7.15 -13.29
N LEU A 97 11.86 5.86 -13.08
CA LEU A 97 12.04 5.31 -11.74
C LEU A 97 13.27 5.91 -11.06
N ASP A 98 14.36 6.12 -11.81
CA ASP A 98 15.59 6.75 -11.29
C ASP A 98 15.32 8.18 -10.83
N GLU A 99 14.53 8.95 -11.58
CA GLU A 99 14.12 10.31 -11.22
C GLU A 99 13.23 10.32 -9.96
N MET A 100 12.23 9.43 -9.89
CA MET A 100 11.40 9.26 -8.69
C MET A 100 12.24 8.91 -7.45
N ASN A 101 13.21 8.00 -7.60
CA ASN A 101 14.12 7.61 -6.52
C ASN A 101 15.01 8.78 -6.09
N ARG A 102 15.55 9.55 -7.03
CA ARG A 102 16.34 10.76 -6.74
C ARG A 102 15.52 11.75 -5.89
N ASN A 103 14.32 12.09 -6.35
CA ASN A 103 13.43 13.02 -5.64
C ASN A 103 13.10 12.52 -4.22
N MET A 104 12.86 11.21 -4.06
CA MET A 104 12.61 10.60 -2.76
C MET A 104 13.83 10.69 -1.83
N ILE A 105 15.03 10.41 -2.33
CA ILE A 105 16.28 10.46 -1.56
C ILE A 105 16.57 11.90 -1.10
N GLU A 106 16.45 12.88 -2.00
CA GLU A 106 16.63 14.30 -1.66
C GLU A 106 15.68 14.73 -0.53
N ARG A 107 14.42 14.26 -0.55
CA ARG A 107 13.46 14.54 0.51
C ARG A 107 13.79 13.86 1.83
N LEU A 108 14.27 12.61 1.79
CA LEU A 108 14.70 11.88 2.97
C LEU A 108 15.97 12.49 3.59
N GLU A 109 16.87 13.03 2.79
CA GLU A 109 18.07 13.72 3.28
C GLU A 109 17.70 14.94 4.13
N VAL A 110 16.76 15.78 3.64
CA VAL A 110 16.23 16.91 4.41
C VAL A 110 15.63 16.44 5.74
N PHE A 111 14.88 15.33 5.73
CA PHE A 111 14.29 14.76 6.92
C PHE A 111 15.33 14.26 7.93
N LEU A 112 16.37 13.55 7.47
CA LEU A 112 17.45 13.06 8.32
C LEU A 112 18.27 14.19 8.92
N ASN A 113 18.52 15.26 8.15
CA ASN A 113 19.21 16.45 8.63
C ASN A 113 18.40 17.19 9.70
N ASP A 114 17.08 17.31 9.52
CA ASP A 114 16.18 17.88 10.53
C ASP A 114 16.17 17.03 11.80
N LEU A 115 16.09 15.71 11.65
CA LEU A 115 16.17 14.78 12.76
C LEU A 115 17.51 14.88 13.49
N TYR A 116 18.64 14.90 12.80
CA TYR A 116 19.95 15.08 13.44
C TYR A 116 20.03 16.39 14.22
N THR A 117 19.47 17.47 13.68
CA THR A 117 19.51 18.80 14.30
C THR A 117 18.57 18.89 15.51
N ASN A 118 17.40 18.25 15.45
CA ASN A 118 16.34 18.36 16.48
C ASN A 118 16.34 17.21 17.50
N ALA A 119 16.72 15.99 17.10
CA ALA A 119 16.72 14.81 17.97
C ALA A 119 17.88 14.80 18.97
N VAL A 120 18.92 15.64 18.78
CA VAL A 120 19.92 15.92 19.84
C VAL A 120 19.26 16.45 21.12
N LYS A 121 17.98 16.89 21.06
CA LYS A 121 17.21 17.37 22.22
C LYS A 121 16.18 16.36 22.77
N ALA A 122 15.94 15.23 22.10
CA ALA A 122 14.88 14.29 22.47
C ALA A 122 15.47 12.92 22.87
N GLU A 123 15.23 12.50 24.11
CA GLU A 123 15.78 11.25 24.69
C GLU A 123 15.08 9.98 24.16
N LEU A 124 13.86 10.12 23.60
CA LEU A 124 13.02 9.04 23.06
C LEU A 124 12.27 9.52 21.81
N VAL A 125 12.29 8.71 20.75
CA VAL A 125 11.61 8.97 19.46
C VAL A 125 10.74 7.77 19.09
N ASP A 126 9.50 8.03 18.66
CA ASP A 126 8.65 7.01 18.02
C ASP A 126 9.16 6.71 16.61
N LEU A 127 9.99 5.67 16.49
CA LEU A 127 10.60 5.26 15.22
C LEU A 127 9.55 4.89 14.16
N HIS A 128 8.46 4.22 14.55
CA HIS A 128 7.43 3.82 13.60
C HIS A 128 6.67 5.02 13.04
N GLY A 129 6.21 5.93 13.92
CA GLY A 129 5.55 7.16 13.51
C GLY A 129 6.45 8.03 12.62
N LEU A 130 7.72 8.12 12.99
CA LEU A 130 8.76 8.83 12.25
C LEU A 130 8.99 8.25 10.85
N CYS A 131 9.29 6.95 10.75
CA CYS A 131 9.52 6.28 9.46
C CYS A 131 8.28 6.32 8.58
N ARG A 132 7.10 6.07 9.15
CA ARG A 132 5.83 6.16 8.43
C ARG A 132 5.64 7.54 7.82
N HIS A 133 5.89 8.60 8.58
CA HIS A 133 5.79 9.97 8.11
C HIS A 133 6.78 10.25 6.98
N ALA A 134 8.07 9.99 7.22
CA ALA A 134 9.15 10.28 6.26
C ALA A 134 8.92 9.58 4.92
N ILE A 135 8.61 8.27 4.96
CA ILE A 135 8.39 7.46 3.76
C ILE A 135 7.12 7.90 3.03
N THR A 136 6.03 8.22 3.76
CA THR A 136 4.78 8.68 3.13
C THR A 136 4.98 10.01 2.42
N VAL A 137 5.62 10.99 3.07
CA VAL A 137 5.85 12.30 2.46
C VAL A 137 6.80 12.18 1.27
N ALA A 138 7.95 11.53 1.44
CA ALA A 138 8.94 11.44 0.38
C ALA A 138 8.43 10.67 -0.86
N SER A 139 7.68 9.58 -0.66
CA SER A 139 7.11 8.81 -1.77
C SER A 139 5.95 9.51 -2.46
N THR A 140 5.09 10.22 -1.72
CA THR A 140 4.00 10.98 -2.35
C THR A 140 4.51 12.23 -3.06
N ASP A 141 5.57 12.86 -2.56
CA ASP A 141 6.20 14.02 -3.20
C ASP A 141 6.88 13.62 -4.52
N SER A 142 7.53 12.46 -4.57
CA SER A 142 8.12 11.96 -5.82
C SER A 142 7.09 11.56 -6.88
N VAL A 143 5.88 11.13 -6.47
CA VAL A 143 4.79 10.74 -7.37
C VAL A 143 3.98 11.94 -7.86
N TYR A 144 3.57 12.83 -6.95
CA TYR A 144 2.66 13.95 -7.27
C TYR A 144 3.38 15.27 -7.54
N GLY A 145 4.66 15.38 -7.17
CA GLY A 145 5.43 16.61 -7.28
C GLY A 145 4.82 17.77 -6.47
N PRO A 146 4.90 19.01 -6.98
CA PRO A 146 4.44 20.21 -6.26
C PRO A 146 2.96 20.22 -5.87
N LEU A 147 2.14 19.37 -6.49
CA LEU A 147 0.70 19.26 -6.23
C LEU A 147 0.34 18.10 -5.29
N ASN A 148 1.31 17.62 -4.51
CA ASN A 148 1.11 16.51 -3.58
C ASN A 148 0.00 16.80 -2.53
N PRO A 149 -1.13 16.07 -2.56
CA PRO A 149 -2.25 16.31 -1.65
C PRO A 149 -1.96 15.89 -0.21
N TYR A 150 -0.91 15.11 0.04
CA TYR A 150 -0.58 14.55 1.35
C TYR A 150 0.29 15.46 2.23
N LEU A 151 0.86 16.54 1.68
CA LEU A 151 1.73 17.48 2.42
C LEU A 151 1.03 18.12 3.64
N GLY A 152 -0.23 18.54 3.48
CA GLY A 152 -1.03 19.16 4.54
C GLY A 152 -1.50 18.19 5.64
N ILE A 153 -1.62 16.90 5.30
CA ILE A 153 -2.08 15.85 6.23
C ILE A 153 -0.90 15.36 7.08
N ALA A 154 0.27 15.19 6.45
CA ALA A 154 1.48 14.71 7.12
C ALA A 154 2.04 15.73 8.15
N SER A 155 1.99 17.03 7.85
CA SER A 155 2.45 18.10 8.75
C SER A 155 1.64 18.20 10.06
N LYS A 156 0.37 17.75 10.05
CA LYS A 156 -0.49 17.71 11.24
C LYS A 156 -0.06 16.64 12.26
N VAL A 157 0.52 15.53 11.77
CA VAL A 157 1.03 14.44 12.62
C VAL A 157 2.31 14.85 13.34
N LEU A 158 3.21 15.60 12.68
CA LEU A 158 4.44 16.10 13.30
C LEU A 158 4.16 17.07 14.47
N ARG A 159 3.11 17.90 14.34
CA ARG A 159 2.64 18.77 15.44
C ARG A 159 2.04 18.00 16.61
N MET A 160 1.41 16.84 16.37
CA MET A 160 0.92 15.95 17.43
C MET A 160 2.06 15.21 18.15
N LEU A 161 3.16 14.90 17.45
CA LEU A 161 4.31 14.23 18.06
C LEU A 161 5.25 15.22 18.78
N SER A 162 5.35 16.47 18.30
CA SER A 162 6.13 17.53 18.95
C SER A 162 5.36 18.33 20.00
N GLY A 163 4.04 18.15 20.09
CA GLY A 163 3.18 18.83 21.05
C GLY A 163 2.51 17.82 21.97
N LYS A 164 2.89 17.84 23.25
CA LYS A 164 2.25 17.20 24.41
C LYS A 164 1.06 16.28 24.05
N ILE A 165 1.22 14.99 24.30
CA ILE A 165 0.11 14.04 24.45
C ILE A 165 -0.87 14.63 25.49
N ILE A 166 -1.90 15.34 25.04
CA ILE A 166 -3.05 15.70 25.87
C ILE A 166 -4.01 14.52 25.75
N ILE A 167 -3.92 13.60 26.70
CA ILE A 167 -5.00 12.66 26.98
C ILE A 167 -6.13 13.50 27.58
N THR A 168 -7.09 13.93 26.75
CA THR A 168 -8.35 14.44 27.28
C THR A 168 -9.31 13.26 27.42
N THR A 169 -9.45 12.80 28.66
CA THR A 169 -10.47 11.86 29.09
C THR A 169 -11.86 12.44 28.76
N LEU A 170 -12.64 11.71 27.96
CA LEU A 170 -14.07 11.94 27.82
C LEU A 170 -14.75 11.52 29.13
N THR A 171 -15.41 12.48 29.79
CA THR A 171 -16.53 12.22 30.71
C THR A 171 -17.77 12.82 30.06
#